data_AF-A0A858BZ74-F1
#
_entry.id   AF-A0A858BZ74-F1
#
_cell.length_a   1.000
_cell.length_b   1.000
_cell.length_c   1.000
_cell.angle_alpha   90.00
_cell.angle_beta   90.00
_cell.angle_gamma   90.00
#
_symmetry.space_group_name_H-M   'P 1'
#
loop_
_entity.id
_entity.type
_entity.pdbx_description
1 polymer ?
#
loop_
_entity_poly.entity_id
_entity_poly.type
_entity_poly.pdbx_seq_one_letter_code
_entity_poly.pdbx_strand_id
1 'polypeptide(L)' 'MIYSLIETAKGNDLNPFSYLEYLLEQLPNVDIKDWGILKKYLPWSKELPLICRNLQV' A
#
# COMPACT_ATOMS: atom_id res chain seq x y z
N MET A 1 -6.62 -7.79 12.59
CA MET A 1 -5.69 -7.90 11.44
C MET A 1 -5.79 -6.72 10.49
N ILE A 2 -7.00 -6.32 10.01
CA ILE A 2 -7.17 -5.13 9.15
C ILE A 2 -6.78 -3.83 9.85
N TYR A 3 -7.10 -3.68 11.13
CA TYR A 3 -6.74 -2.48 11.91
C TYR A 3 -5.23 -2.16 11.88
N SER A 4 -4.38 -3.19 11.98
CA SER A 4 -2.92 -3.01 11.91
C SER A 4 -2.46 -2.47 10.56
N LEU A 5 -3.09 -2.88 9.45
CA LEU A 5 -2.78 -2.35 8.12
C LEU A 5 -3.20 -0.89 7.99
N ILE A 6 -4.36 -0.53 8.55
CA ILE A 6 -4.86 0.85 8.58
C ILE A 6 -3.89 1.74 9.36
N GLU A 7 -3.49 1.34 10.56
CA GLU A 7 -2.57 2.12 11.39
C GLU A 7 -1.19 2.22 10.73
N THR A 8 -0.71 1.16 10.07
CA THR A 8 0.55 1.20 9.31
C THR A 8 0.47 2.18 8.13
N ALA A 9 -0.64 2.18 7.38
CA ALA A 9 -0.85 3.11 6.28
C ALA A 9 -0.86 4.57 6.75
N LYS A 10 -1.59 4.86 7.84
CA LYS A 10 -1.60 6.19 8.46
C LYS A 10 -0.19 6.63 8.89
N GLY A 11 0.59 5.73 9.50
CA GLY A 11 1.95 6.01 9.94
C GLY A 11 2.96 6.22 8.80
N ASN A 12 2.57 5.98 7.54
CA ASN A 12 3.39 6.18 6.34
C ASN A 12 2.80 7.26 5.40
N ASP A 13 1.94 8.15 5.90
CA ASP A 13 1.30 9.23 5.14
C ASP A 13 0.44 8.75 3.95
N LEU A 14 -0.09 7.53 4.05
CA LEU A 14 -0.99 6.95 3.06
C LEU A 14 -2.45 7.15 3.44
N ASN A 15 -3.30 7.24 2.43
CA ASN A 15 -4.74 7.11 2.59
C ASN A 15 -5.06 5.61 2.82
N PRO A 16 -5.58 5.21 4.00
CA PRO A 16 -5.77 3.79 4.30
C PRO A 16 -6.77 3.09 3.38
N PHE A 17 -7.81 3.81 2.92
CA PHE A 17 -8.83 3.25 2.06
C PHE A 17 -8.25 2.95 0.67
N SER A 18 -7.69 3.98 0.02
CA SER A 18 -7.10 3.85 -1.32
C SER A 18 -5.91 2.89 -1.35
N TYR A 19 -5.11 2.84 -0.29
CA TYR A 19 -4.00 1.90 -0.17
C TYR A 19 -4.49 0.44 -0.04
N LEU A 20 -5.51 0.18 0.78
CA LEU A 20 -6.08 -1.16 0.91
C LEU A 20 -6.76 -1.62 -0.38
N GLU A 21 -7.50 -0.74 -1.05
CA GLU A 21 -8.10 -1.01 -2.36
C GLU A 21 -7.01 -1.41 -3.38
N TYR A 22 -5.99 -0.59 -3.53
CA TYR A 22 -4.86 -0.88 -4.42
C TYR A 22 -4.16 -2.20 -4.11
N LEU A 23 -3.91 -2.49 -2.82
CA LEU A 23 -3.31 -3.76 -2.41
C LEU A 23 -4.19 -4.95 -2.81
N LEU A 24 -5.49 -4.89 -2.53
CA LEU A 24 -6.42 -5.99 -2.80
C LEU A 24 -6.64 -6.21 -4.29
N GLU A 25 -6.55 -5.17 -5.12
CA GLU A 25 -6.61 -5.29 -6.58
C GLU A 25 -5.32 -5.83 -7.19
N GLN A 26 -4.15 -5.41 -6.69
CA GLN A 26 -2.88 -5.76 -7.32
C GLN A 26 -2.28 -7.06 -6.79
N LEU A 27 -2.33 -7.33 -5.49
CA LEU A 27 -1.68 -8.49 -4.87
C LEU A 27 -2.10 -9.84 -5.46
N PRO A 28 -3.38 -10.09 -5.84
CA PRO A 28 -3.77 -11.36 -6.47
C PRO A 28 -3.05 -11.64 -7.80
N ASN A 29 -2.58 -10.60 -8.47
CA ASN A 29 -1.91 -10.68 -9.77
C ASN A 29 -0.37 -10.72 -9.65
N VAL A 30 0.16 -10.69 -8.43
CA VAL A 30 1.58 -10.57 -8.14
C VAL A 30 2.13 -11.87 -7.56
N ASP A 31 3.31 -12.28 -8.01
CA ASP A 31 4.04 -13.35 -7.33
C ASP A 31 4.60 -12.84 -5.99
N ILE A 32 3.84 -13.09 -4.93
CA ILE A 32 4.19 -12.71 -3.56
C ILE A 32 5.47 -13.40 -3.04
N LYS A 33 6.01 -14.39 -3.76
CA LYS A 33 7.31 -15.02 -3.43
C LYS A 33 8.49 -14.17 -3.90
N ASP A 34 8.29 -13.29 -4.88
CA ASP A 34 9.29 -12.34 -5.30
C ASP A 34 9.30 -11.13 -4.36
N TRP A 35 10.23 -11.16 -3.42
CA TRP A 35 10.42 -10.08 -2.46
C TRP A 35 10.75 -8.73 -3.12
N GLY A 36 11.40 -8.75 -4.30
CA GLY A 36 11.69 -7.54 -5.07
C GLY A 36 10.42 -6.87 -5.56
N ILE A 37 9.46 -7.65 -6.05
CA ILE A 37 8.16 -7.16 -6.48
C ILE A 37 7.32 -6.74 -5.27
N LEU A 38 7.29 -7.55 -4.21
CA LEU A 38 6.49 -7.25 -3.01
C LEU A 38 6.89 -5.93 -2.34
N LYS A 39 8.19 -5.59 -2.34
CA LYS A 39 8.70 -4.31 -1.82
C LYS A 39 8.01 -3.09 -2.41
N LYS A 40 7.50 -3.18 -3.63
CA LYS A 40 6.84 -2.08 -4.35
C LYS A 40 5.46 -1.74 -3.77
N TYR A 41 4.84 -2.70 -3.10
CA TYR A 41 3.51 -2.60 -2.52
C TYR A 41 3.53 -2.27 -1.03
N LEU A 42 4.72 -2.24 -0.40
CA LEU A 42 4.86 -1.90 1.01
C LEU A 42 4.54 -0.42 1.25
N PRO A 43 4.08 -0.04 2.46
CA PRO A 43 3.56 1.31 2.70
C PRO A 43 4.63 2.41 2.61
N TRP A 44 5.91 2.07 2.75
CA TRP A 44 7.04 2.97 2.57
C TRP A 44 7.62 2.96 1.14
N SER A 45 6.97 2.27 0.20
CA SER A 45 7.45 2.19 -1.18
C SER A 45 7.27 3.51 -1.92
N LYS A 46 8.34 3.95 -2.59
CA LYS A 46 8.30 5.13 -3.45
C LYS A 46 7.53 4.88 -4.75
N GLU A 47 7.37 3.61 -5.13
CA GLU A 47 6.65 3.17 -6.34
C GLU A 47 5.12 3.17 -6.15
N LEU A 48 4.61 3.48 -4.95
CA LEU A 48 3.17 3.56 -4.72
C LEU A 48 2.52 4.68 -5.55
N PRO A 49 1.30 4.44 -6.07
CA PRO A 49 0.54 5.44 -6.79
C PRO A 49 0.22 6.68 -5.95
N LEU A 50 0.07 7.83 -6.60
CA LEU A 50 -0.31 9.08 -5.93
C LEU A 50 -1.70 9.01 -5.27
N ILE A 51 -2.62 8.21 -5.82
CA ILE A 51 -3.94 7.92 -5.23
C ILE A 51 -3.82 7.31 -3.83
N CYS A 52 -2.77 6.54 -3.54
CA CYS A 52 -2.55 5.97 -2.22
C CYS A 52 -2.00 6.97 -1.21
N ARG A 53 -1.47 8.12 -1.66
CA ARG A 53 -0.87 9.13 -0.79
C ARG A 53 -1.92 10.14 -0.37
N ASN A 54 -1.82 10.64 0.86
CA ASN A 54 -2.63 11.78 1.26
C ASN A 54 -2.18 13.00 0.45
N LEU A 55 -3.03 13.46 -0.47
CA LEU A 55 -2.87 14.77 -1.10
C LEU A 55 -3.08 15.82 -0.01
N GLN A 56 -2.00 16.25 0.64
CA GLN A 56 -2.02 17.49 1.41
C GLN A 56 -2.08 18.65 0.42
N VAL A 57 -3.31 19.13 0.18
CA VAL A 57 -3.57 20.53 -0.15
C VAL A 57 -3.40 21.38 1.11
#